data_AF-A0A924M3K3-F1
#
_entry.id   AF-A0A924M3K3-F1
#
_cell.length_a   1.000
_cell.length_b   1.000
_cell.length_c   1.000
_cell.angle_alpha   90.00
_cell.angle_beta   90.00
_cell.angle_gamma   90.00
#
_symmetry.space_group_name_H-M   'P 1'
#
loop_
_entity.id
_entity.type
_entity.pdbx_description
1 polymer ?
#
loop_
_entity_poly.entity_id
_entity_poly.type
_entity_poly.pdbx_seq_one_letter_code
_entity_poly.pdbx_strand_id
1 'polypeptide(L)'
;MKTRLELFKFFVFLLVLGWALSLSPALAQTTPAAPTELVQTVPQETPAARKAADGVLEGWVLGEFNVNPVTVRTSEQLEEMIIQMLRYTPVSPGAKTNLELARLVSRDTSTRRETYRYPVASSGQDFGVDVTVSPSAGGGWEAYAVRLASSGPALPPELMSPLAPILFGLATLLLIYGVTRPTLWRTWVQRGLGIAKEQRRVFLWVNVGLYGIFVLGALLAYSTPTLAKEVSDWVGSSLAGTGIVQYLERGMPEAASAITYWNFTQGAFGTTFIPGLLFGIPALFINLGRFLVLGFALSPALIPGLVYLLHLPTVIVELQAYIFITSSGLALLWRGRKLGWRLAFREYIYCLPVALTLLVFAAWYEALEILVLIPALTR
;
A
#
# COMPACT_ATOMS: atom_id res chain seq x y z
N MET A 1 -19.21 -28.38 -10.26
CA MET A 1 -17.73 -28.25 -10.12
C MET A 1 -17.23 -26.82 -10.32
N LYS A 2 -17.73 -26.02 -11.29
CA LYS A 2 -17.34 -24.61 -11.48
C LYS A 2 -17.50 -23.75 -10.20
N THR A 3 -18.61 -23.86 -9.48
CA THR A 3 -18.89 -23.09 -8.25
C THR A 3 -17.94 -23.37 -7.08
N ARG A 4 -17.42 -24.60 -6.93
CA ARG A 4 -16.50 -24.94 -5.84
C ARG A 4 -15.08 -24.44 -6.08
N LEU A 5 -14.66 -24.36 -7.34
CA LEU A 5 -13.35 -23.84 -7.71
C LEU A 5 -13.30 -22.31 -7.64
N GLU A 6 -14.39 -21.63 -8.03
CA GLU A 6 -14.52 -20.18 -7.88
C GLU A 6 -14.59 -19.77 -6.40
N LEU A 7 -15.35 -20.51 -5.57
CA LEU A 7 -15.34 -20.29 -4.11
C LEU A 7 -13.96 -20.48 -3.49
N PHE A 8 -13.19 -21.47 -3.92
CA PHE A 8 -11.86 -21.73 -3.37
C PHE A 8 -10.85 -20.64 -3.77
N LYS A 9 -10.84 -20.22 -5.03
CA LYS A 9 -9.98 -19.12 -5.52
C LYS A 9 -10.29 -17.81 -4.80
N PHE A 10 -11.57 -17.52 -4.64
CA PHE A 10 -12.05 -16.33 -3.95
C PHE A 10 -11.77 -16.39 -2.43
N PHE A 11 -11.94 -17.55 -1.80
CA PHE A 11 -11.59 -17.74 -0.39
C PHE A 11 -10.09 -17.57 -0.11
N VAL A 12 -9.22 -18.04 -1.01
CA VAL A 12 -7.76 -17.81 -0.92
C VAL A 12 -7.43 -16.33 -1.11
N PHE A 13 -8.07 -15.64 -2.07
CA PHE A 13 -7.95 -14.18 -2.22
C PHE A 13 -8.26 -13.43 -0.91
N LEU A 14 -9.20 -13.95 -0.13
CA LEU A 14 -9.71 -13.30 1.09
C LEU A 14 -8.95 -13.60 2.35
N LEU A 15 -8.45 -14.83 2.51
CA LEU A 15 -7.47 -15.13 3.56
C LEU A 15 -6.24 -14.24 3.43
N VAL A 16 -5.87 -13.98 2.18
CA VAL A 16 -4.72 -13.18 1.81
C VAL A 16 -5.00 -11.66 1.95
N LEU A 17 -6.20 -11.19 1.56
CA LEU A 17 -6.63 -9.80 1.77
C LEU A 17 -6.85 -9.48 3.25
N GLY A 18 -7.55 -10.34 4.00
CA GLY A 18 -7.80 -10.17 5.43
C GLY A 18 -6.52 -10.18 6.26
N TRP A 19 -5.51 -10.94 5.84
CA TRP A 19 -4.19 -10.91 6.47
C TRP A 19 -3.30 -9.74 6.00
N ALA A 20 -3.46 -9.25 4.77
CA ALA A 20 -2.84 -7.99 4.33
C ALA A 20 -3.42 -6.78 5.08
N LEU A 21 -4.73 -6.81 5.37
CA LEU A 21 -5.42 -5.78 6.16
C LEU A 21 -4.98 -5.79 7.64
N SER A 22 -4.70 -6.97 8.22
CA SER A 22 -4.24 -7.08 9.62
C SER A 22 -2.77 -6.71 9.84
N LEU A 23 -1.97 -6.60 8.76
CA LEU A 23 -0.58 -6.15 8.78
C LEU A 23 -0.42 -4.64 8.53
N SER A 24 -1.52 -3.89 8.41
CA SER A 24 -1.44 -2.42 8.42
C SER A 24 -0.81 -1.97 9.75
N PRO A 25 0.32 -1.24 9.75
CA PRO A 25 1.03 -0.83 10.96
C PRO A 25 0.28 0.22 11.80
N ALA A 26 -1.02 0.38 11.61
CA ALA A 26 -1.89 1.30 12.35
C ALA A 26 -2.02 0.98 13.85
N LEU A 27 -1.38 -0.09 14.35
CA LEU A 27 -1.36 -0.45 15.77
C LEU A 27 0.01 -0.24 16.46
N ALA A 28 0.99 0.36 15.79
CA ALA A 28 2.23 0.79 16.45
C ALA A 28 2.19 2.30 16.78
N GLN A 29 1.73 2.57 18.01
CA GLN A 29 1.68 3.82 18.77
C GLN A 29 2.67 4.93 18.38
N THR A 30 2.16 6.16 18.28
CA THR A 30 2.74 7.34 18.96
C THR A 30 1.61 8.21 19.53
N THR A 31 1.84 8.74 20.73
CA THR A 31 1.02 9.73 21.44
C THR A 31 0.79 10.96 20.55
N PRO A 32 -0.41 11.58 20.52
CA PRO A 32 -0.61 12.78 19.71
C PRO A 32 0.21 13.94 20.30
N ALA A 33 1.28 14.31 19.61
CA ALA A 33 1.84 15.65 19.74
C ALA A 33 0.85 16.62 19.07
N ALA A 34 0.52 17.71 19.74
CA ALA A 34 -0.39 18.74 19.24
C ALA A 34 0.06 19.22 17.84
N PRO A 35 -0.82 19.19 16.82
CA PRO A 35 -0.45 19.64 15.49
C PRO A 35 -0.39 21.17 15.45
N THR A 36 0.82 21.71 15.35
CA THR A 36 1.03 23.03 14.75
C THR A 36 0.95 22.85 13.23
N GLU A 37 -0.26 22.71 12.70
CA GLU A 37 -0.51 22.62 11.26
C GLU A 37 -0.75 24.02 10.67
N LEU A 38 0.00 24.32 9.63
CA LEU A 38 -0.20 25.45 8.73
C LEU A 38 -1.60 25.36 8.11
N VAL A 39 -2.36 26.43 8.25
CA VAL A 39 -3.68 26.65 7.66
C VAL A 39 -3.60 26.49 6.14
N GLN A 40 -3.91 25.30 5.63
CA GLN A 40 -4.33 25.14 4.24
C GLN A 40 -5.72 25.78 4.12
N THR A 41 -5.91 26.65 3.12
CA THR A 41 -7.20 27.26 2.80
C THR A 41 -8.15 26.19 2.27
N VAL A 42 -8.89 25.54 3.17
CA VAL A 42 -9.92 24.55 2.82
C VAL A 42 -11.10 25.27 2.12
N PRO A 43 -11.65 24.73 1.02
CA PRO A 43 -12.85 25.28 0.38
C PRO A 43 -14.05 25.30 1.34
N GLN A 44 -14.98 26.24 1.14
CA GLN A 44 -16.20 26.39 1.95
C GLN A 44 -16.95 25.05 2.09
N GLU A 45 -17.19 24.60 3.33
CA GLU A 45 -17.86 23.33 3.66
C GLU A 45 -19.30 23.29 3.11
N THR A 46 -19.76 22.13 2.64
CA THR A 46 -21.17 21.94 2.25
C THR A 46 -21.99 21.52 3.49
N PRO A 47 -22.93 22.35 4.00
CA PRO A 47 -23.64 22.04 5.25
C PRO A 47 -24.42 20.71 5.21
N ALA A 48 -24.97 20.35 4.04
CA ALA A 48 -25.69 19.10 3.85
C ALA A 48 -24.76 17.86 3.89
N ALA A 49 -23.54 17.99 3.36
CA ALA A 49 -22.54 16.91 3.39
C ALA A 49 -22.05 16.69 4.81
N ARG A 50 -21.77 17.78 5.55
CA ARG A 50 -21.36 17.72 6.95
C ARG A 50 -22.41 17.03 7.82
N LYS A 51 -23.69 17.41 7.69
CA LYS A 51 -24.77 16.77 8.44
C LYS A 51 -24.88 15.27 8.16
N ALA A 52 -24.66 14.86 6.91
CA ALA A 52 -24.63 13.43 6.57
C ALA A 52 -23.43 12.72 7.21
N ALA A 53 -22.24 13.32 7.17
CA ALA A 53 -21.04 12.75 7.77
C ALA A 53 -21.19 12.57 9.30
N ASP A 54 -21.79 13.55 9.98
CA ASP A 54 -22.08 13.47 11.42
C ASP A 54 -23.00 12.27 11.74
N GLY A 55 -24.09 12.11 10.98
CA GLY A 55 -25.01 10.98 11.15
C GLY A 55 -24.39 9.62 10.84
N VAL A 56 -23.50 9.55 9.85
CA VAL A 56 -22.75 8.33 9.53
C VAL A 56 -21.80 7.95 10.66
N LEU A 57 -21.15 8.93 11.28
CA LEU A 57 -20.27 8.66 12.42
C LEU A 57 -21.04 8.16 13.64
N GLU A 58 -22.21 8.73 13.93
CA GLU A 58 -23.09 8.24 15.01
C GLU A 58 -23.51 6.79 14.78
N GLY A 59 -24.01 6.46 13.58
CA GLY A 59 -24.36 5.08 13.21
C GLY A 59 -23.16 4.14 13.27
N TRP A 60 -21.98 4.62 12.88
CA TRP A 60 -20.74 3.87 13.03
C TRP A 60 -20.41 3.60 14.50
N VAL A 61 -20.44 4.58 15.40
CA VAL A 61 -20.20 4.36 16.84
C VAL A 61 -21.20 3.36 17.44
N LEU A 62 -22.44 3.32 16.94
CA LEU A 62 -23.47 2.35 17.34
C LEU A 62 -23.27 0.95 16.76
N GLY A 63 -22.32 0.77 15.84
CA GLY A 63 -22.01 -0.52 15.22
C GLY A 63 -22.93 -0.91 14.06
N GLU A 64 -23.64 0.03 13.46
CA GLU A 64 -24.59 -0.22 12.35
C GLU A 64 -23.92 -0.80 11.10
N PHE A 65 -22.61 -0.56 10.92
CA PHE A 65 -21.83 -1.03 9.77
C PHE A 65 -21.00 -2.29 10.05
N ASN A 66 -21.16 -2.93 11.22
CA ASN A 66 -20.41 -4.14 11.55
C ASN A 66 -20.92 -5.34 10.73
N VAL A 67 -19.99 -6.06 10.10
CA VAL A 67 -20.32 -7.23 9.28
C VAL A 67 -20.11 -8.52 10.08
N ASN A 68 -21.10 -9.42 10.05
CA ASN A 68 -20.98 -10.74 10.65
C ASN A 68 -20.59 -11.78 9.59
N PRO A 69 -19.37 -12.34 9.62
CA PRO A 69 -18.90 -13.28 8.60
C PRO A 69 -19.66 -14.62 8.59
N VAL A 70 -20.41 -14.95 9.65
CA VAL A 70 -21.15 -16.23 9.77
C VAL A 70 -22.37 -16.28 8.84
N THR A 71 -22.85 -15.13 8.34
CA THR A 71 -24.06 -15.05 7.51
C THR A 71 -23.79 -15.27 6.02
N VAL A 72 -22.52 -15.30 5.59
CA VAL A 72 -22.17 -15.40 4.17
C VAL A 72 -22.38 -16.82 3.64
N ARG A 73 -23.20 -16.94 2.59
CA ARG A 73 -23.53 -18.22 1.92
C ARG A 73 -23.22 -18.22 0.43
N THR A 74 -23.14 -17.05 -0.21
CA THR A 74 -22.89 -16.90 -1.66
C THR A 74 -21.66 -16.04 -1.93
N SER A 75 -21.15 -16.08 -3.17
CA SER A 75 -20.05 -15.23 -3.62
C SER A 75 -20.43 -13.74 -3.65
N GLU A 76 -21.69 -13.43 -3.96
CA GLU A 76 -22.23 -12.05 -3.98
C GLU A 76 -22.27 -11.46 -2.57
N GLN A 77 -22.82 -12.20 -1.60
CA GLN A 77 -22.82 -11.80 -0.19
C GLN A 77 -21.40 -11.62 0.36
N LEU A 78 -20.46 -12.42 -0.13
CA LEU A 78 -19.07 -12.32 0.24
C LEU A 78 -18.43 -11.06 -0.34
N GLU A 79 -18.68 -10.76 -1.62
CA GLU A 79 -18.26 -9.50 -2.28
C GLU A 79 -18.79 -8.28 -1.53
N GLU A 80 -20.08 -8.24 -1.21
CA GLU A 80 -20.70 -7.17 -0.43
C GLU A 80 -20.07 -7.03 0.96
N MET A 81 -19.82 -8.15 1.65
CA MET A 81 -19.12 -8.14 2.94
C MET A 81 -17.73 -7.52 2.82
N ILE A 82 -16.97 -7.86 1.78
CA ILE A 82 -15.62 -7.32 1.59
C ILE A 82 -15.67 -5.83 1.30
N ILE A 83 -16.59 -5.40 0.44
CA ILE A 83 -16.80 -3.98 0.15
C ILE A 83 -17.13 -3.24 1.44
N GLN A 84 -18.00 -3.80 2.29
CA GLN A 84 -18.30 -3.23 3.60
C GLN A 84 -17.04 -3.17 4.50
N MET A 85 -16.24 -4.22 4.55
CA MET A 85 -14.98 -4.23 5.33
C MET A 85 -13.93 -3.24 4.81
N LEU A 86 -13.89 -2.95 3.50
CA LEU A 86 -13.00 -1.95 2.90
C LEU A 86 -13.49 -0.51 3.12
N ARG A 87 -14.80 -0.33 3.25
CA ARG A 87 -15.44 0.98 3.46
C ARG A 87 -15.50 1.34 4.94
N TYR A 88 -15.80 0.40 5.82
CA TYR A 88 -16.09 0.64 7.23
C TYR A 88 -15.11 -0.13 8.10
N THR A 89 -14.24 0.61 8.78
CA THR A 89 -13.34 0.02 9.78
C THR A 89 -14.16 -0.44 10.99
N PRO A 90 -13.84 -1.58 11.63
CA PRO A 90 -14.55 -2.02 12.84
C PRO A 90 -14.49 -0.98 13.96
N VAL A 91 -15.59 -0.87 14.70
CA VAL A 91 -15.73 0.07 15.82
C VAL A 91 -14.91 -0.41 17.01
N SER A 92 -14.12 0.48 17.61
CA SER A 92 -13.40 0.16 18.84
C SER A 92 -14.34 0.17 20.04
N PRO A 93 -14.28 -0.82 20.97
CA PRO A 93 -15.18 -0.89 22.11
C PRO A 93 -15.18 0.39 22.96
N GLY A 94 -16.37 0.97 23.18
CA GLY A 94 -16.52 2.19 23.97
C GLY A 94 -16.05 3.46 23.26
N ALA A 95 -15.96 3.45 21.92
CA ALA A 95 -15.69 4.65 21.12
C ALA A 95 -16.71 5.76 21.43
N LYS A 96 -16.20 6.97 21.63
CA LYS A 96 -16.95 8.22 21.80
C LYS A 96 -16.33 9.26 20.90
N THR A 97 -17.14 10.16 20.36
CA THR A 97 -16.68 11.21 19.46
C THR A 97 -17.22 12.56 19.88
N ASN A 98 -16.55 13.62 19.44
CA ASN A 98 -17.06 14.98 19.52
C ASN A 98 -17.25 15.52 18.10
N LEU A 99 -18.52 15.65 17.69
CA LEU A 99 -18.92 16.12 16.36
C LEU A 99 -18.52 17.57 16.09
N GLU A 100 -18.40 18.40 17.13
CA GLU A 100 -18.04 19.82 16.99
C GLU A 100 -16.59 20.00 16.52
N LEU A 101 -15.73 19.01 16.79
CA LEU A 101 -14.32 19.07 16.42
C LEU A 101 -14.03 18.58 15.01
N ALA A 102 -15.05 18.19 14.23
CA ALA A 102 -14.80 17.70 12.89
C ALA A 102 -14.35 18.79 11.92
N ARG A 103 -13.45 18.40 11.02
CA ARG A 103 -12.83 19.29 10.03
C ARG A 103 -12.89 18.64 8.65
N LEU A 104 -13.19 19.43 7.61
CA LEU A 104 -13.08 18.98 6.23
C LEU A 104 -11.59 18.76 5.87
N VAL A 105 -11.24 17.53 5.48
CA VAL A 105 -9.87 17.14 5.09
C VAL A 105 -9.69 17.24 3.58
N SER A 106 -10.66 16.76 2.82
CA SER A 106 -10.55 16.74 1.36
C SER A 106 -11.92 16.81 0.70
N ARG A 107 -11.91 17.40 -0.51
CA ARG A 107 -13.04 17.44 -1.43
C ARG A 107 -12.55 17.00 -2.79
N ASP A 108 -13.07 15.88 -3.28
CA ASP A 108 -12.82 15.42 -4.64
C ASP A 108 -13.88 16.03 -5.55
N THR A 109 -13.45 16.92 -6.45
CA THR A 109 -14.35 17.62 -7.37
C THR A 109 -14.88 16.72 -8.48
N SER A 110 -14.18 15.64 -8.82
CA SER A 110 -14.58 14.70 -9.88
C SER A 110 -15.69 13.77 -9.42
N THR A 111 -15.59 13.25 -8.20
CA THR A 111 -16.58 12.35 -7.60
C THR A 111 -17.58 13.07 -6.70
N ARG A 112 -17.35 14.36 -6.44
CA ARG A 112 -18.09 15.19 -5.47
C ARG A 112 -18.10 14.59 -4.07
N ARG A 113 -17.08 13.80 -3.70
CA ARG A 113 -16.93 13.25 -2.35
C ARG A 113 -16.34 14.29 -1.41
N GLU A 114 -16.85 14.34 -0.17
CA GLU A 114 -16.29 15.14 0.92
C GLU A 114 -15.85 14.21 2.05
N THR A 115 -14.65 14.43 2.58
CA THR A 115 -14.08 13.65 3.69
C THR A 115 -13.86 14.53 4.90
N TYR A 116 -14.48 14.16 6.01
CA TYR A 116 -14.40 14.87 7.29
C TYR A 116 -13.65 14.03 8.31
N ARG A 117 -12.77 14.67 9.08
CA ARG A 117 -12.01 14.02 10.15
C ARG A 117 -12.60 14.33 11.50
N TYR A 118 -12.82 13.30 12.29
CA TYR A 118 -13.37 13.37 13.64
C TYR A 118 -12.38 12.81 14.65
N PRO A 119 -12.18 13.46 15.80
CA PRO A 119 -11.51 12.83 16.92
C PRO A 119 -12.44 11.80 17.56
N VAL A 120 -11.90 10.63 17.86
CA VAL A 120 -12.58 9.52 18.52
C VAL A 120 -11.72 9.05 19.70
N ALA A 121 -12.33 8.98 20.87
CA ALA A 121 -11.72 8.42 22.07
C ALA A 121 -12.33 7.03 22.31
N SER A 122 -11.50 6.00 22.43
CA SER A 122 -11.92 4.66 22.86
C SER A 122 -11.08 4.24 24.06
N SER A 123 -11.60 3.35 24.91
CA SER A 123 -11.01 2.90 26.18
C SER A 123 -9.46 2.84 26.22
N GLY A 124 -8.82 3.98 26.55
CA GLY A 124 -7.36 4.12 26.68
C GLY A 124 -6.58 4.68 25.47
N GLN A 125 -7.23 5.01 24.35
CA GLN A 125 -6.57 5.55 23.16
C GLN A 125 -7.46 6.54 22.38
N ASP A 126 -6.90 7.70 22.07
CA ASP A 126 -7.49 8.68 21.15
C ASP A 126 -6.94 8.46 19.73
N PHE A 127 -7.82 8.51 18.74
CA PHE A 127 -7.47 8.39 17.31
C PHE A 127 -8.40 9.26 16.46
N GLY A 128 -8.01 9.50 15.21
CA GLY A 128 -8.88 10.17 14.24
C GLY A 128 -9.66 9.15 13.40
N VAL A 129 -10.84 9.55 12.92
CA VAL A 129 -11.63 8.80 11.94
C VAL A 129 -11.99 9.73 10.79
N ASP A 130 -11.70 9.29 9.57
CA ASP A 130 -12.06 9.96 8.33
C ASP A 130 -13.38 9.36 7.80
N VAL A 131 -14.42 10.18 7.75
CA VAL A 131 -15.75 9.86 7.23
C VAL A 131 -15.90 10.49 5.85
N THR A 132 -16.05 9.67 4.84
CA THR A 132 -16.29 10.10 3.45
C THR A 132 -17.77 9.95 3.13
N VAL A 133 -18.36 11.02 2.58
CA VAL A 133 -19.74 11.04 2.07
C VAL A 133 -19.75 11.36 0.58
N SER A 134 -20.75 10.82 -0.13
CA SER A 134 -20.97 11.06 -1.56
C SER A 134 -22.39 11.52 -1.85
N PRO A 135 -22.64 12.22 -2.97
CA PRO A 135 -23.99 12.55 -3.39
C PRO A 135 -24.79 11.28 -3.71
N SER A 136 -26.02 11.21 -3.21
CA SER A 136 -26.96 10.14 -3.50
C SER A 136 -27.82 10.48 -4.72
N ALA A 137 -28.28 9.46 -5.45
CA ALA A 137 -29.16 9.62 -6.61
C ALA A 137 -30.48 10.35 -6.27
N GLY A 138 -30.92 10.31 -5.01
CA GLY A 138 -32.12 10.99 -4.52
C GLY A 138 -31.95 12.47 -4.16
N GLY A 139 -30.82 13.10 -4.47
CA GLY A 139 -30.59 14.53 -4.20
C GLY A 139 -30.10 14.85 -2.77
N GLY A 140 -29.56 13.87 -2.06
CA GLY A 140 -28.97 14.00 -0.73
C GLY A 140 -27.49 13.60 -0.68
N TRP A 141 -26.97 13.39 0.52
CA TRP A 141 -25.62 12.85 0.77
C TRP A 141 -25.74 11.53 1.53
N GLU A 142 -24.92 10.55 1.17
CA GLU A 142 -24.93 9.21 1.76
C GLU A 142 -23.53 8.78 2.20
N ALA A 143 -23.51 7.78 3.09
CA ALA A 143 -22.29 7.18 3.60
C ALA A 143 -21.51 6.52 2.47
N TYR A 144 -20.25 6.90 2.29
CA TYR A 144 -19.35 6.19 1.39
C TYR A 144 -18.38 5.30 2.16
N ALA A 145 -17.67 5.85 3.14
CA ALA A 145 -16.68 5.12 3.92
C ALA A 145 -16.45 5.75 5.31
N VAL A 146 -16.06 4.93 6.28
CA VAL A 146 -15.54 5.33 7.59
C VAL A 146 -14.24 4.59 7.82
N ARG A 147 -13.13 5.34 7.79
CA ARG A 147 -11.78 4.78 7.90
C ARG A 147 -11.05 5.40 9.09
N LEU A 148 -10.14 4.66 9.71
CA LEU A 148 -9.22 5.26 10.66
C LEU A 148 -8.44 6.36 9.93
N ALA A 149 -8.43 7.56 10.51
CA ALA A 149 -7.60 8.64 10.00
C ALA A 149 -6.16 8.17 10.05
N SER A 150 -5.43 8.40 8.96
CA SER A 150 -4.03 8.08 8.85
C SER A 150 -3.24 8.80 9.94
N SER A 151 -2.89 8.04 10.97
CA SER A 151 -1.84 8.31 11.96
C SER A 151 -0.65 7.37 11.72
N GLY A 152 -0.61 6.76 10.52
CA GLY A 152 0.46 5.86 10.09
C GLY A 152 1.82 6.57 10.11
N PRO A 153 2.93 5.81 10.03
CA PRO A 153 4.27 6.39 10.05
C PRO A 153 4.37 7.40 8.91
N ALA A 154 4.29 8.68 9.28
CA ALA A 154 4.52 9.77 8.35
C ALA A 154 5.92 9.59 7.79
N LEU A 155 6.10 9.87 6.50
CA LEU A 155 7.43 10.00 5.94
C LEU A 155 8.28 10.90 6.86
N PRO A 156 9.53 10.51 7.15
CA PRO A 156 10.35 11.25 8.11
C PRO A 156 10.38 12.74 7.77
N PRO A 157 10.20 13.64 8.74
CA PRO A 157 10.19 15.08 8.48
C PRO A 157 11.51 15.56 7.86
N GLU A 158 12.60 14.80 8.04
CA GLU A 158 13.90 15.05 7.42
C GLU A 158 13.83 14.99 5.88
N LEU A 159 12.94 14.18 5.31
CA LEU A 159 12.73 14.13 3.86
C LEU A 159 12.07 15.42 3.33
N MET A 160 11.39 16.19 4.19
CA MET A 160 10.83 17.49 3.82
C MET A 160 11.87 18.62 3.80
N SER A 161 13.09 18.35 4.24
CA SER A 161 14.19 19.32 4.22
C SER A 161 14.55 19.72 2.78
N PRO A 162 14.88 20.99 2.51
CA PRO A 162 15.36 21.42 1.19
C PRO A 162 16.67 20.72 0.77
N LEU A 163 17.40 20.11 1.71
CA LEU A 163 18.62 19.35 1.42
C LEU A 163 18.33 17.89 1.01
N ALA A 164 17.17 17.34 1.38
CA ALA A 164 16.81 15.96 1.09
C ALA A 164 16.88 15.59 -0.41
N PRO A 165 16.28 16.36 -1.35
CA PRO A 165 16.36 16.05 -2.78
C PRO A 165 17.80 16.11 -3.33
N ILE A 166 18.62 17.04 -2.83
CA ILE A 166 20.03 17.16 -3.24
C ILE A 166 20.81 15.94 -2.77
N LEU A 167 20.67 15.56 -1.49
CA LEU A 167 21.33 14.39 -0.92
C LEU A 167 20.87 13.10 -1.60
N PHE A 168 19.57 12.98 -1.91
CA PHE A 168 19.03 11.85 -2.63
C PHE A 168 19.56 11.76 -4.07
N GLY A 169 19.66 12.90 -4.77
CA GLY A 169 20.30 12.99 -6.09
C GLY A 169 21.76 12.55 -6.06
N LEU A 170 22.54 13.07 -5.09
CA LEU A 170 23.93 12.67 -4.88
C LEU A 170 24.06 11.18 -4.53
N ALA A 171 23.19 10.65 -3.66
CA ALA A 171 23.14 9.23 -3.32
C ALA A 171 22.82 8.36 -4.53
N THR A 172 21.91 8.81 -5.40
CA THR A 172 21.60 8.13 -6.67
C THR A 172 22.81 8.09 -7.59
N LEU A 173 23.53 9.21 -7.75
CA LEU A 173 24.76 9.28 -8.56
C LEU A 173 25.85 8.36 -7.99
N LEU A 174 26.03 8.35 -6.67
CA LEU A 174 26.97 7.45 -5.99
C LEU A 174 26.57 5.98 -6.15
N LEU A 175 25.28 5.67 -6.16
CA LEU A 175 24.76 4.33 -6.41
C LEU A 175 25.03 3.90 -7.86
N ILE A 176 24.77 4.76 -8.84
CA ILE A 176 25.09 4.51 -10.26
C ILE A 176 26.60 4.29 -10.43
N TYR A 177 27.43 5.16 -9.85
CA TYR A 177 28.88 4.99 -9.82
C TYR A 177 29.26 3.66 -9.14
N GLY A 178 28.62 3.35 -8.01
CA GLY A 178 28.80 2.15 -7.21
C GLY A 178 28.53 0.88 -8.00
N VAL A 179 27.49 0.83 -8.82
CA VAL A 179 27.13 -0.33 -9.64
C VAL A 179 28.01 -0.45 -10.90
N THR A 180 28.46 0.67 -11.47
CA THR A 180 29.23 0.68 -12.74
C THR A 180 30.74 0.51 -12.54
N ARG A 181 31.31 0.92 -11.40
CA ARG A 181 32.75 0.84 -11.09
C ARG A 181 33.06 -0.31 -10.14
N PRO A 182 34.33 -0.79 -10.05
CA PRO A 182 34.71 -1.87 -9.14
C PRO A 182 34.72 -1.40 -7.67
N THR A 183 33.54 -1.19 -7.11
CA THR A 183 33.34 -0.75 -5.73
C THR A 183 32.84 -1.89 -4.83
N LEU A 184 32.77 -1.63 -3.52
CA LEU A 184 32.14 -2.54 -2.55
C LEU A 184 30.65 -2.77 -2.88
N TRP A 185 29.92 -1.73 -3.30
CA TRP A 185 28.51 -1.84 -3.66
C TRP A 185 28.30 -2.80 -4.84
N ARG A 186 29.09 -2.65 -5.91
CA ARG A 186 29.08 -3.60 -7.03
C ARG A 186 29.35 -5.02 -6.58
N THR A 187 30.32 -5.21 -5.70
CA THR A 187 30.65 -6.55 -5.17
C THR A 187 29.46 -7.15 -4.42
N TRP A 188 28.75 -6.35 -3.61
CA TRP A 188 27.58 -6.80 -2.87
C TRP A 188 26.40 -7.13 -3.79
N VAL A 189 26.09 -6.26 -4.75
CA VAL A 189 25.07 -6.50 -5.77
C VAL A 189 25.39 -7.76 -6.57
N GLN A 190 26.63 -7.92 -7.03
CA GLN A 190 27.07 -9.11 -7.76
C GLN A 190 26.98 -10.38 -6.93
N ARG A 191 27.30 -10.33 -5.63
CA ARG A 191 27.12 -11.47 -4.71
C ARG A 191 25.65 -11.84 -4.56
N GLY A 192 24.77 -10.86 -4.34
CA GLY A 192 23.33 -11.07 -4.29
C GLY A 192 22.84 -11.76 -5.57
N LEU A 193 23.16 -11.20 -6.74
CA LEU A 193 22.80 -11.78 -8.03
C LEU A 193 23.42 -13.18 -8.25
N GLY A 194 24.63 -13.41 -7.75
CA GLY A 194 25.30 -14.72 -7.76
C GLY A 194 24.51 -15.77 -6.98
N ILE A 195 24.03 -15.42 -5.78
CA ILE A 195 23.18 -16.29 -4.95
C ILE A 195 21.88 -16.62 -5.69
N ALA A 196 21.25 -15.64 -6.34
CA ALA A 196 20.05 -15.87 -7.15
C ALA A 196 20.30 -16.82 -8.32
N LYS A 197 21.46 -16.72 -8.99
CA LYS A 197 21.88 -17.65 -10.06
C LYS A 197 22.09 -19.08 -9.54
N GLU A 198 22.75 -19.23 -8.39
CA GLU A 198 22.95 -20.53 -7.74
C GLU A 198 21.62 -21.19 -7.36
N GLN A 199 20.62 -20.38 -6.99
CA GLN A 199 19.28 -20.82 -6.59
C GLN A 199 18.24 -20.56 -7.68
N ARG A 200 18.62 -20.64 -8.96
CA ARG A 200 17.78 -20.28 -10.12
C ARG A 200 16.37 -20.90 -10.09
N ARG A 201 16.23 -22.12 -9.58
CA ARG A 201 14.94 -22.82 -9.51
C ARG A 201 14.01 -22.15 -8.51
N VAL A 202 14.49 -21.82 -7.32
CA VAL A 202 13.71 -21.11 -6.30
C VAL A 202 13.30 -19.75 -6.85
N PHE A 203 14.25 -19.01 -7.41
CA PHE A 203 13.99 -17.71 -8.00
C PHE A 203 12.93 -17.78 -9.10
N LEU A 204 13.03 -18.74 -10.02
CA LEU A 204 12.05 -18.93 -11.10
C LEU A 204 10.65 -19.23 -10.56
N TRP A 205 10.52 -20.18 -9.62
CA TRP A 205 9.21 -20.54 -9.06
C TRP A 205 8.56 -19.38 -8.31
N VAL A 206 9.33 -18.62 -7.54
CA VAL A 206 8.82 -17.45 -6.81
C VAL A 206 8.42 -16.33 -7.79
N ASN A 207 9.21 -16.08 -8.84
CA ASN A 207 8.84 -15.12 -9.88
C ASN A 207 7.53 -15.50 -10.56
N VAL A 208 7.45 -16.73 -11.09
CA VAL A 208 6.24 -17.22 -11.77
C VAL A 208 5.03 -17.20 -10.84
N GLY A 209 5.21 -17.62 -9.58
CA GLY A 209 4.15 -17.62 -8.58
C GLY A 209 3.66 -16.21 -8.27
N LEU A 210 4.55 -15.30 -7.88
CA LEU A 210 4.17 -13.96 -7.44
C LEU A 210 3.67 -13.08 -8.60
N TYR A 211 4.34 -13.06 -9.75
CA TYR A 211 3.80 -12.36 -10.94
C TYR A 211 2.51 -13.01 -11.44
N GLY A 212 2.39 -14.34 -11.38
CA GLY A 212 1.15 -15.03 -11.73
C GLY A 212 -0.01 -14.60 -10.84
N ILE A 213 0.24 -14.36 -9.55
CA ILE A 213 -0.76 -13.85 -8.61
C ILE A 213 -1.10 -12.39 -8.86
N PHE A 214 -0.14 -11.56 -9.24
CA PHE A 214 -0.40 -10.20 -9.70
C PHE A 214 -1.32 -10.19 -10.94
N VAL A 215 -0.98 -10.98 -11.97
CA VAL A 215 -1.79 -11.11 -13.19
C VAL A 215 -3.18 -11.68 -12.86
N LEU A 216 -3.27 -12.66 -11.96
CA LEU A 216 -4.55 -13.18 -11.49
C LEU A 216 -5.40 -12.10 -10.84
N GLY A 217 -4.82 -11.27 -9.97
CA GLY A 217 -5.50 -10.09 -9.39
C GLY A 217 -6.02 -9.15 -10.47
N ALA A 218 -5.19 -8.81 -11.46
CA ALA A 218 -5.59 -7.94 -12.57
C ALA A 218 -6.73 -8.52 -13.40
N LEU A 219 -6.74 -9.84 -13.63
CA LEU A 219 -7.82 -10.53 -14.34
C LEU A 219 -9.11 -10.60 -13.54
N LEU A 220 -9.04 -10.81 -12.22
CA LEU A 220 -10.22 -10.86 -11.34
C LEU A 220 -10.94 -9.50 -11.28
N ALA A 221 -10.21 -8.40 -11.47
CA ALA A 221 -10.81 -7.07 -11.53
C ALA A 221 -11.79 -6.92 -12.71
N TYR A 222 -11.59 -7.62 -13.84
CA TYR A 222 -12.54 -7.63 -14.95
C TYR A 222 -13.86 -8.32 -14.61
N SER A 223 -13.83 -9.36 -13.75
CA SER A 223 -15.04 -10.06 -13.33
C SER A 223 -15.80 -9.36 -12.20
N THR A 224 -15.11 -8.51 -11.42
CA THR A 224 -15.67 -7.84 -10.23
C THR A 224 -15.27 -6.36 -10.20
N PRO A 225 -15.74 -5.55 -11.17
CA PRO A 225 -15.27 -4.16 -11.34
C PRO A 225 -15.64 -3.26 -10.14
N THR A 226 -16.76 -3.53 -9.47
CA THR A 226 -17.18 -2.80 -8.27
C THR A 226 -16.18 -3.03 -7.14
N LEU A 227 -15.89 -4.29 -6.82
CA LEU A 227 -14.88 -4.63 -5.82
C LEU A 227 -13.49 -4.08 -6.20
N ALA A 228 -13.12 -4.15 -7.49
CA ALA A 228 -11.86 -3.61 -7.99
C ALA A 228 -11.72 -2.10 -7.71
N LYS A 229 -12.78 -1.34 -7.99
CA LYS A 229 -12.82 0.08 -7.65
C LYS A 229 -12.67 0.32 -6.15
N GLU A 230 -13.36 -0.45 -5.31
CA GLU A 230 -13.27 -0.29 -3.85
C GLU A 230 -11.88 -0.62 -3.29
N VAL A 231 -11.23 -1.66 -3.83
CA VAL A 231 -9.84 -1.98 -3.48
C VAL A 231 -8.89 -0.89 -3.98
N SER A 232 -9.10 -0.36 -5.19
CA SER A 232 -8.30 0.76 -5.72
C SER A 232 -8.45 2.02 -4.86
N ASP A 233 -9.68 2.39 -4.50
CA ASP A 233 -9.98 3.53 -3.61
C ASP A 233 -9.41 3.30 -2.19
N TRP A 234 -9.37 2.06 -1.71
CA TRP A 234 -8.71 1.70 -0.45
C TRP A 234 -7.18 1.80 -0.52
N VAL A 235 -6.55 1.30 -1.58
CA VAL A 235 -5.11 1.43 -1.82
C VAL A 235 -4.72 2.90 -1.96
N GLY A 236 -5.45 3.67 -2.76
CA GLY A 236 -5.21 5.10 -2.97
C GLY A 236 -5.33 5.92 -1.68
N SER A 237 -6.34 5.63 -0.85
CA SER A 237 -6.51 6.26 0.47
C SER A 237 -5.39 5.87 1.44
N SER A 238 -4.95 4.61 1.42
CA SER A 238 -3.82 4.15 2.23
C SER A 238 -2.52 4.86 1.83
N LEU A 239 -2.29 5.02 0.52
CA LEU A 239 -1.15 5.77 -0.03
C LEU A 239 -1.23 7.26 0.32
N ALA A 240 -2.40 7.89 0.21
CA ALA A 240 -2.58 9.28 0.64
C ALA A 240 -2.22 9.46 2.13
N GLY A 241 -2.56 8.48 2.97
CA GLY A 241 -2.21 8.45 4.39
C GLY A 241 -0.71 8.34 4.71
N THR A 242 0.14 7.96 3.74
CA THR A 242 1.60 7.91 3.92
C THR A 242 2.27 9.28 3.88
N GLY A 243 1.57 10.28 3.32
CA GLY A 243 2.13 11.61 3.05
C GLY A 243 2.89 11.72 1.72
N ILE A 244 3.06 10.65 0.93
CA ILE A 244 3.76 10.68 -0.38
C ILE A 244 3.18 11.77 -1.30
N VAL A 245 1.86 12.00 -1.24
CA VAL A 245 1.18 13.03 -2.06
C VAL A 245 1.78 14.43 -1.87
N GLN A 246 2.20 14.77 -0.65
CA GLN A 246 2.83 16.07 -0.35
C GLN A 246 4.19 16.24 -1.02
N TYR A 247 4.89 15.14 -1.32
CA TYR A 247 6.18 15.16 -2.01
C TYR A 247 6.01 15.24 -3.53
N LEU A 248 4.94 14.67 -4.08
CA LEU A 248 4.59 14.80 -5.51
C LEU A 248 4.43 16.26 -5.91
N GLU A 249 3.86 17.10 -5.04
CA GLU A 249 3.66 18.53 -5.29
C GLU A 249 4.96 19.35 -5.33
N ARG A 250 6.07 18.82 -4.79
CA ARG A 250 7.34 19.56 -4.61
C ARG A 250 8.33 19.37 -5.75
N GLY A 251 8.30 18.22 -6.43
CA GLY A 251 9.20 17.95 -7.53
C GLY A 251 9.55 16.47 -7.68
N MET A 252 10.22 16.16 -8.79
CA MET A 252 10.61 14.79 -9.14
C MET A 252 11.62 14.17 -8.17
N PRO A 253 12.71 14.85 -7.74
CA PRO A 253 13.64 14.29 -6.76
C PRO A 253 12.99 14.04 -5.39
N GLU A 254 12.12 14.93 -4.94
CA GLU A 254 11.37 14.81 -3.69
C GLU A 254 10.44 13.60 -3.74
N ALA A 255 9.64 13.48 -4.81
CA ALA A 255 8.80 12.32 -5.06
C ALA A 255 9.60 11.01 -5.09
N ALA A 256 10.68 10.96 -5.87
CA ALA A 256 11.51 9.76 -5.98
C ALA A 256 12.14 9.37 -4.64
N SER A 257 12.54 10.35 -3.81
CA SER A 257 13.09 10.09 -2.48
C SER A 257 12.05 9.50 -1.53
N ALA A 258 10.82 10.03 -1.54
CA ALA A 258 9.70 9.56 -0.73
C ALA A 258 9.26 8.15 -1.13
N ILE A 259 9.10 7.91 -2.44
CA ILE A 259 8.76 6.61 -3.01
C ILE A 259 9.84 5.58 -2.64
N THR A 260 11.12 5.91 -2.85
CA THR A 260 12.25 5.03 -2.48
C THR A 260 12.22 4.68 -1.00
N TYR A 261 12.06 5.70 -0.13
CA TYR A 261 12.04 5.49 1.30
C TYR A 261 10.90 4.57 1.71
N TRP A 262 9.68 4.83 1.23
CA TRP A 262 8.50 4.05 1.57
C TRP A 262 8.63 2.60 1.08
N ASN A 263 8.95 2.41 -0.19
CA ASN A 263 9.08 1.08 -0.79
C ASN A 263 10.25 0.30 -0.20
N PHE A 264 11.35 0.96 0.18
CA PHE A 264 12.45 0.28 0.84
C PHE A 264 12.13 -0.07 2.30
N THR A 265 11.66 0.89 3.11
CA THR A 265 11.47 0.67 4.55
C THR A 265 10.25 -0.20 4.85
N GLN A 266 9.11 0.12 4.26
CA GLN A 266 7.86 -0.61 4.49
C GLN A 266 7.80 -1.85 3.60
N GLY A 267 8.04 -1.69 2.30
CA GLY A 267 7.89 -2.76 1.32
C GLY A 267 8.98 -3.84 1.38
N ALA A 268 10.23 -3.45 1.18
CA ALA A 268 11.35 -4.37 1.06
C ALA A 268 11.89 -4.83 2.42
N PHE A 269 12.13 -3.90 3.34
CA PHE A 269 12.78 -4.19 4.61
C PHE A 269 11.77 -4.73 5.64
N GLY A 270 10.76 -3.94 5.98
CA GLY A 270 9.83 -4.23 7.07
C GLY A 270 8.94 -5.45 6.82
N THR A 271 8.40 -5.55 5.61
CA THR A 271 7.39 -6.58 5.28
C THR A 271 7.90 -7.72 4.40
N THR A 272 9.14 -7.64 3.90
CA THR A 272 9.74 -8.74 3.11
C THR A 272 11.03 -9.27 3.71
N PHE A 273 12.00 -8.41 4.06
CA PHE A 273 13.30 -8.84 4.57
C PHE A 273 13.20 -9.39 6.00
N ILE A 274 12.62 -8.63 6.93
CA ILE A 274 12.48 -9.05 8.33
C ILE A 274 11.68 -10.37 8.42
N PRO A 275 10.49 -10.50 7.80
CA PRO A 275 9.75 -11.76 7.82
C PRO A 275 10.47 -12.86 7.03
N GLY A 276 11.30 -12.50 6.06
CA GLY A 276 12.09 -13.43 5.27
C GLY A 276 13.23 -14.09 6.03
N LEU A 277 13.67 -13.53 7.17
CA LEU A 277 14.59 -14.19 8.10
C LEU A 277 14.04 -15.51 8.65
N LEU A 278 12.71 -15.65 8.70
CA LEU A 278 12.01 -16.89 9.06
C LEU A 278 11.86 -17.82 7.85
N PHE A 279 12.97 -18.07 7.16
CA PHE A 279 13.10 -18.95 6.00
C PHE A 279 12.21 -18.57 4.81
N GLY A 280 11.89 -17.28 4.64
CA GLY A 280 11.12 -16.76 3.51
C GLY A 280 9.63 -17.08 3.49
N ILE A 281 9.14 -17.97 4.36
CA ILE A 281 7.73 -18.42 4.33
C ILE A 281 6.78 -17.25 4.68
N PRO A 282 6.98 -16.49 5.76
CA PRO A 282 6.11 -15.34 6.05
C PRO A 282 6.18 -14.28 4.94
N ALA A 283 7.38 -13.96 4.45
CA ALA A 283 7.56 -13.01 3.35
C ALA A 283 6.84 -13.45 2.06
N LEU A 284 6.81 -14.75 1.76
CA LEU A 284 6.09 -15.30 0.62
C LEU A 284 4.59 -15.03 0.76
N PHE A 285 4.00 -15.32 1.93
CA PHE A 285 2.59 -15.02 2.15
C PHE A 285 2.30 -13.52 2.05
N ILE A 286 3.17 -12.66 2.63
CA ILE A 286 3.01 -11.19 2.58
C ILE A 286 2.96 -10.73 1.13
N ASN A 287 3.91 -11.21 0.33
CA ASN A 287 3.97 -10.84 -1.07
C ASN A 287 2.88 -11.48 -1.92
N LEU A 288 2.38 -12.68 -1.59
CA LEU A 288 1.19 -13.22 -2.25
C LEU A 288 0.00 -12.26 -2.10
N GLY A 289 -0.21 -11.69 -0.92
CA GLY A 289 -1.30 -10.73 -0.71
C GLY A 289 -1.07 -9.37 -1.30
N ARG A 290 0.12 -8.82 -1.10
CA ARG A 290 0.51 -7.57 -1.75
C ARG A 290 0.30 -7.64 -3.27
N PHE A 291 0.79 -8.70 -3.92
CA PHE A 291 0.75 -8.78 -5.38
C PHE A 291 -0.67 -8.97 -5.89
N LEU A 292 -1.48 -9.74 -5.16
CA LEU A 292 -2.88 -9.93 -5.51
C LEU A 292 -3.68 -8.62 -5.41
N VAL A 293 -3.51 -7.89 -4.31
CA VAL A 293 -4.16 -6.59 -4.06
C VAL A 293 -3.70 -5.55 -5.07
N LEU A 294 -2.39 -5.45 -5.32
CA LEU A 294 -1.84 -4.49 -6.29
C LEU A 294 -2.29 -4.83 -7.72
N GLY A 295 -2.30 -6.11 -8.10
CA GLY A 295 -2.80 -6.52 -9.42
C GLY A 295 -4.27 -6.15 -9.61
N PHE A 296 -5.07 -6.33 -8.56
CA PHE A 296 -6.48 -5.99 -8.57
C PHE A 296 -6.73 -4.47 -8.60
N ALA A 297 -5.99 -3.69 -7.79
CA ALA A 297 -6.09 -2.23 -7.69
C ALA A 297 -5.57 -1.48 -8.92
N LEU A 298 -4.51 -2.01 -9.55
CA LEU A 298 -3.82 -1.41 -10.70
C LEU A 298 -4.25 -2.05 -12.02
N SER A 299 -5.39 -2.75 -12.04
CA SER A 299 -5.85 -3.47 -13.22
C SER A 299 -6.16 -2.52 -14.39
N PRO A 300 -5.87 -2.92 -15.65
CA PRO A 300 -6.33 -2.21 -16.84
C PRO A 300 -7.87 -2.23 -17.02
N ALA A 301 -8.60 -2.95 -16.15
CA ALA A 301 -10.06 -2.83 -16.04
C ALA A 301 -10.50 -1.47 -15.45
N LEU A 302 -9.65 -0.83 -14.64
CA LEU A 302 -9.93 0.43 -13.95
C LEU A 302 -9.16 1.60 -14.54
N ILE A 303 -7.92 1.34 -14.98
CA ILE A 303 -6.99 2.37 -15.44
C ILE A 303 -6.96 2.38 -16.98
N PRO A 304 -6.98 3.56 -17.64
CA PRO A 304 -6.83 3.63 -19.09
C PRO A 304 -5.60 2.86 -19.57
N GLY A 305 -5.75 2.07 -20.64
CA GLY A 305 -4.73 1.11 -21.07
C GLY A 305 -3.34 1.72 -21.30
N LEU A 306 -3.26 2.94 -21.84
CA LEU A 306 -1.99 3.63 -22.03
C LEU A 306 -1.31 4.04 -20.71
N VAL A 307 -2.10 4.50 -19.73
CA VAL A 307 -1.58 4.80 -18.38
C VAL A 307 -1.09 3.52 -17.70
N TYR A 308 -1.84 2.42 -17.83
CA TYR A 308 -1.40 1.11 -17.34
C TYR A 308 -0.08 0.65 -17.99
N LEU A 309 0.08 0.85 -19.31
CA LEU A 309 1.31 0.53 -20.02
C LEU A 309 2.51 1.37 -19.56
N LEU A 310 2.29 2.64 -19.22
CA LEU A 310 3.32 3.49 -18.63
C LEU A 310 3.67 3.09 -17.20
N HIS A 311 2.74 2.52 -16.44
CA HIS A 311 2.99 2.11 -15.07
C HIS A 311 3.68 0.75 -14.95
N LEU A 312 3.53 -0.11 -15.96
CA LEU A 312 4.09 -1.47 -15.97
C LEU A 312 5.59 -1.54 -15.65
N PRO A 313 6.47 -0.69 -16.20
CA PRO A 313 7.90 -0.72 -15.85
C PRO A 313 8.16 -0.49 -14.36
N THR A 314 7.47 0.48 -13.73
CA THR A 314 7.52 0.70 -12.29
C THR A 314 7.16 -0.58 -11.55
N VAL A 315 5.96 -1.10 -11.82
CA VAL A 315 5.43 -2.30 -11.16
C VAL A 315 6.39 -3.48 -11.31
N ILE A 316 6.90 -3.75 -12.52
CA ILE A 316 7.82 -4.86 -12.75
C ILE A 316 9.08 -4.70 -11.91
N VAL A 317 9.71 -3.53 -11.92
CA VAL A 317 10.98 -3.34 -11.21
C VAL A 317 10.79 -3.39 -9.69
N GLU A 318 9.73 -2.80 -9.16
CA GLU A 318 9.44 -2.82 -7.72
C GLU A 318 9.08 -4.22 -7.21
N LEU A 319 8.16 -4.89 -7.89
CA LEU A 319 7.77 -6.25 -7.54
C LEU A 319 8.97 -7.20 -7.65
N GLN A 320 9.88 -6.97 -8.62
CA GLN A 320 11.11 -7.75 -8.72
C GLN A 320 12.00 -7.62 -7.48
N ALA A 321 12.07 -6.44 -6.85
CA ALA A 321 12.81 -6.25 -5.61
C ALA A 321 12.25 -7.11 -4.47
N TYR A 322 10.92 -7.15 -4.31
CA TYR A 322 10.26 -7.97 -3.29
C TYR A 322 10.39 -9.48 -3.57
N ILE A 323 10.25 -9.88 -4.83
CA ILE A 323 10.49 -11.27 -5.27
C ILE A 323 11.93 -11.69 -4.95
N PHE A 324 12.89 -10.80 -5.18
CA PHE A 324 14.30 -11.10 -4.95
C PHE A 324 14.61 -11.39 -3.48
N ILE A 325 14.07 -10.57 -2.58
CA ILE A 325 14.21 -10.77 -1.13
C ILE A 325 13.48 -12.04 -0.70
N THR A 326 12.24 -12.26 -1.16
CA THR A 326 11.45 -13.45 -0.83
C THR A 326 12.16 -14.73 -1.25
N SER A 327 12.68 -14.77 -2.49
CA SER A 327 13.42 -15.91 -3.02
C SER A 327 14.70 -16.18 -2.22
N SER A 328 15.41 -15.11 -1.84
CA SER A 328 16.61 -15.20 -1.01
C SER A 328 16.30 -15.74 0.39
N GLY A 329 15.15 -15.36 0.96
CA GLY A 329 14.66 -15.85 2.25
C GLY A 329 14.31 -17.33 2.19
N LEU A 330 13.60 -17.78 1.15
CA LEU A 330 13.26 -19.19 0.96
C LEU A 330 14.52 -20.05 0.75
N ALA A 331 15.56 -19.49 0.14
CA ALA A 331 16.83 -20.16 -0.03
C ALA A 331 17.59 -20.37 1.30
N LEU A 332 17.30 -19.60 2.36
CA LEU A 332 18.00 -19.69 3.65
C LEU A 332 18.00 -21.11 4.23
N LEU A 333 16.86 -21.82 4.16
CA LEU A 333 16.74 -23.16 4.76
C LEU A 333 17.74 -24.14 4.14
N TRP A 334 17.82 -24.16 2.81
CA TRP A 334 18.71 -25.05 2.08
C TRP A 334 20.17 -24.61 2.18
N ARG A 335 20.44 -23.30 2.09
CA ARG A 335 21.79 -22.75 2.21
C ARG A 335 22.35 -22.92 3.62
N GLY A 336 21.53 -22.73 4.65
CA GLY A 336 21.92 -22.94 6.05
C GLY A 336 22.39 -24.37 6.32
N ARG A 337 21.69 -25.36 5.74
CA ARG A 337 22.09 -26.77 5.81
C ARG A 337 23.40 -27.07 5.07
N LYS A 338 23.67 -26.40 3.94
CA LYS A 338 24.84 -26.66 3.09
C LYS A 338 26.11 -25.90 3.48
N LEU A 339 25.95 -24.64 3.86
CA LEU A 339 27.02 -23.67 4.05
C LEU A 339 27.22 -23.27 5.53
N GLY A 340 26.30 -23.70 6.39
CA GLY A 340 26.19 -23.22 7.77
C GLY A 340 25.36 -21.95 7.89
N TRP A 341 24.61 -21.84 8.99
CA TRP A 341 23.64 -20.76 9.22
C TRP A 341 24.26 -19.36 9.20
N ARG A 342 25.45 -19.18 9.79
CA ARG A 342 26.14 -17.88 9.81
C ARG A 342 26.43 -17.36 8.40
N LEU A 343 26.90 -18.23 7.51
CA LEU A 343 27.20 -17.85 6.14
C LEU A 343 25.91 -17.59 5.35
N ALA A 344 24.89 -18.44 5.53
CA ALA A 344 23.59 -18.27 4.87
C ALA A 344 22.90 -16.94 5.25
N PHE A 345 22.90 -16.55 6.52
CA PHE A 345 22.36 -15.26 6.95
C PHE A 345 23.17 -14.09 6.41
N ARG A 346 24.51 -14.18 6.41
CA ARG A 346 25.36 -13.15 5.79
C ARG A 346 25.07 -12.99 4.31
N GLU A 347 24.85 -14.11 3.61
CA GLU A 347 24.52 -14.11 2.20
C GLU A 347 23.14 -13.52 1.93
N TYR A 348 22.17 -13.78 2.80
CA TYR A 348 20.84 -13.20 2.72
C TYR A 348 20.85 -11.67 2.77
N ILE A 349 21.73 -11.05 3.57
CA ILE A 349 21.87 -9.58 3.63
C ILE A 349 22.18 -8.96 2.25
N TYR A 350 22.88 -9.68 1.36
CA TYR A 350 23.19 -9.17 0.02
C TYR A 350 21.96 -9.02 -0.89
N CYS A 351 20.77 -9.46 -0.47
CA CYS A 351 19.54 -9.13 -1.19
C CYS A 351 19.14 -7.65 -1.04
N LEU A 352 19.51 -6.99 0.06
CA LEU A 352 19.14 -5.60 0.32
C LEU A 352 19.79 -4.60 -0.65
N PRO A 353 21.10 -4.67 -0.97
CA PRO A 353 21.69 -3.80 -1.99
C PRO A 353 21.07 -3.96 -3.38
N VAL A 354 20.71 -5.19 -3.75
CA VAL A 354 20.02 -5.47 -5.02
C VAL A 354 18.64 -4.82 -5.02
N ALA A 355 17.84 -5.05 -3.98
CA ALA A 355 16.51 -4.48 -3.85
C ALA A 355 16.53 -2.96 -3.81
N LEU A 356 17.42 -2.34 -3.02
CA LEU A 356 17.55 -0.89 -2.96
C LEU A 356 17.92 -0.29 -4.32
N THR A 357 18.84 -0.95 -5.05
CA THR A 357 19.22 -0.51 -6.39
C THR A 357 18.02 -0.51 -7.34
N LEU A 358 17.23 -1.60 -7.35
CA LEU A 358 16.01 -1.69 -8.17
C LEU A 358 14.99 -0.61 -7.80
N LEU A 359 14.73 -0.44 -6.50
CA LEU A 359 13.74 0.52 -6.00
C LEU A 359 14.12 1.98 -6.28
N VAL A 360 15.40 2.36 -6.20
CA VAL A 360 15.84 3.70 -6.58
C VAL A 360 15.56 3.97 -8.06
N PHE A 361 15.86 3.02 -8.94
CA PHE A 361 15.57 3.18 -10.37
C PHE A 361 14.06 3.22 -10.67
N ALA A 362 13.28 2.36 -10.00
CA ALA A 362 11.82 2.37 -10.13
C ALA A 362 11.24 3.71 -9.67
N ALA A 363 11.68 4.23 -8.52
CA ALA A 363 11.16 5.47 -7.95
C ALA A 363 11.44 6.70 -8.82
N TRP A 364 12.61 6.77 -9.47
CA TRP A 364 12.89 7.84 -10.45
C TRP A 364 11.96 7.77 -11.66
N TYR A 365 11.69 6.56 -12.16
CA TYR A 365 10.78 6.36 -13.28
C TYR A 365 9.33 6.63 -12.87
N GLU A 366 8.88 6.18 -11.70
CA GLU A 366 7.54 6.44 -11.17
C GLU A 366 7.29 7.93 -10.93
N ALA A 367 8.28 8.64 -10.36
CA ALA A 367 8.18 10.09 -10.21
C ALA A 367 8.05 10.82 -11.55
N LEU A 368 8.82 10.39 -12.57
CA LEU A 368 8.68 10.89 -13.94
C LEU A 368 7.32 10.56 -14.54
N GLU A 369 6.83 9.34 -14.33
CA GLU A 369 5.55 8.84 -14.82
C GLU A 369 4.40 9.68 -14.27
N ILE A 370 4.31 9.83 -12.95
CA ILE A 370 3.22 10.52 -12.25
C ILE A 370 3.24 12.03 -12.53
N LEU A 371 4.42 12.65 -12.56
CA LEU A 371 4.53 14.12 -12.66
C LEU A 371 4.56 14.63 -14.11
N VAL A 372 4.99 13.81 -15.06
CA VAL A 372 5.22 14.24 -16.44
C VAL A 372 4.44 13.42 -17.44
N LEU A 373 4.59 12.08 -17.45
CA LEU A 373 4.06 11.25 -18.54
C LEU A 373 2.53 11.13 -18.49
N ILE A 374 1.96 10.79 -17.33
CA ILE A 374 0.51 10.67 -17.16
C ILE A 374 -0.19 12.02 -17.41
N PRO A 375 0.24 13.14 -16.78
CA PRO A 375 -0.37 14.44 -17.03
C PRO A 375 -0.29 14.89 -18.49
N ALA A 376 0.76 14.49 -19.23
CA ALA A 376 0.88 14.80 -20.65
C ALA A 376 -0.12 14.03 -21.54
N LEU A 377 -0.64 12.89 -21.08
CA LEU A 377 -1.64 12.09 -21.79
C LEU A 377 -3.09 12.46 -21.45
N THR A 378 -3.30 13.10 -20.31
CA THR A 378 -4.64 13.48 -19.81
C THR A 378 -5.00 14.94 -20.07
N ARG A 379 -4.09 15.72 -20.67
CA ARG A 379 -4.35 17.06 -21.21
C ARG A 379 -4.76 16.94 -22.66
#